data_AF-A0A2N9LFZ8-F1
#
_entry.id   AF-A0A2N9LFZ8-F1
#
_cell.length_a   1.000
_cell.length_b   1.000
_cell.length_c   1.000
_cell.angle_alpha   90.00
_cell.angle_beta   90.00
_cell.angle_gamma   90.00
#
_symmetry.space_group_name_H-M   'P 1'
#
loop_
_entity.id
_entity.type
_entity.pdbx_description
1 polymer ?
#
loop_
_entity_poly.entity_id
_entity_poly.type
_entity_poly.pdbx_seq_one_letter_code
_entity_poly.pdbx_strand_id
1 'polypeptide(L)' 'MIGTIYRCEICGEESDNPMRWIVINCNSEQLTIHKWTKDAADARGARHYCGEAHAQVYVSRWLEAACS' A
#
# COMPACT_ATOMS: atom_id res chain seq x y z
N MET A 1 -1.73 -23.88 -6.04
CA MET A 1 -2.51 -22.65 -5.82
C MET A 1 -1.48 -21.52 -5.89
N ILE A 2 -1.47 -20.74 -6.97
CA ILE A 2 -0.45 -19.68 -7.15
C ILE A 2 -0.84 -18.58 -6.15
N GLY A 3 -0.15 -18.54 -5.00
CA GLY A 3 -0.37 -17.49 -4.02
C GLY A 3 0.03 -16.16 -4.65
N THR A 4 -0.85 -15.17 -4.60
CA THR A 4 -0.49 -13.80 -4.99
C THR A 4 0.58 -13.32 -4.02
N ILE A 5 1.82 -13.17 -4.51
CA ILE A 5 2.91 -12.61 -3.71
C ILE A 5 2.74 -11.09 -3.76
N TYR A 6 2.52 -10.49 -2.60
CA TYR A 6 2.45 -9.05 -2.46
C TYR A 6 3.82 -8.52 -2.09
N ARG A 7 4.20 -7.40 -2.71
CA ARG A 7 5.50 -6.78 -2.52
C ARG A 7 5.36 -5.38 -1.96
N CYS A 8 6.15 -5.06 -0.94
CA CYS A 8 6.22 -3.74 -0.35
C CYS A 8 6.87 -2.76 -1.33
N GLU A 9 6.21 -1.64 -1.59
CA GLU A 9 6.69 -0.63 -2.56
C GLU A 9 7.91 0.17 -2.04
N ILE A 10 8.22 0.11 -0.75
CA ILE A 10 9.34 0.85 -0.14
C ILE A 10 10.58 -0.01 0.03
N CYS A 11 10.46 -1.16 0.70
CA CYS A 11 11.60 -2.03 1.02
C CYS A 11 11.72 -3.25 0.10
N GLY A 12 10.72 -3.53 -0.74
CA GLY A 12 10.71 -4.71 -1.59
C GLY A 12 10.46 -6.03 -0.86
N GLU A 13 10.05 -6.01 0.41
CA GLU A 13 9.66 -7.22 1.12
C GLU A 13 8.52 -7.92 0.40
N GLU A 14 8.61 -9.23 0.22
CA GLU A 14 7.63 -10.05 -0.49
C GLU A 14 6.95 -10.99 0.51
N SER A 15 5.62 -11.09 0.46
CA SER A 15 4.86 -11.97 1.34
C SER A 15 3.61 -12.50 0.64
N ASP A 16 3.35 -13.80 0.79
CA ASP A 16 2.12 -14.43 0.30
C ASP A 16 0.94 -14.25 1.27
N ASN A 17 1.21 -13.88 2.52
CA ASN A 17 0.19 -13.65 3.54
C ASN A 17 0.44 -12.40 4.43
N PRO A 18 0.38 -11.20 3.83
CA PRO A 18 0.70 -9.93 4.50
C PRO A 18 -0.44 -9.39 5.41
N MET A 19 -0.94 -10.20 6.34
CA MET A 19 -2.10 -9.86 7.19
C MET A 19 -1.95 -8.57 8.03
N ARG A 20 -0.71 -8.15 8.32
CA ARG A 20 -0.41 -6.94 9.12
C ARG A 20 -0.02 -5.73 8.28
N TRP A 21 -0.07 -5.87 6.97
CA TRP A 21 0.36 -4.81 6.07
C TRP A 21 -0.71 -3.73 5.95
N ILE A 22 -0.29 -2.62 5.41
CA ILE A 22 -1.14 -1.49 5.06
C ILE A 22 -1.27 -1.45 3.55
N VAL A 23 -2.48 -1.24 3.06
CA VAL A 23 -2.75 -1.00 1.65
C VAL A 23 -3.16 0.45 1.50
N ILE A 24 -2.48 1.17 0.62
CA ILE A 24 -2.86 2.54 0.27
C ILE A 24 -3.39 2.51 -1.15
N ASN A 25 -4.61 2.99 -1.32
CA ASN A 25 -5.15 3.24 -2.64
C ASN A 25 -5.07 4.74 -2.93
N CYS A 26 -4.48 5.09 -4.07
CA CYS A 26 -4.24 6.47 -4.47
C CYS A 26 -4.97 6.71 -5.79
N ASN A 27 -5.97 7.58 -5.75
CA ASN A 27 -6.65 8.06 -6.95
C ASN A 27 -6.27 9.53 -7.23
N SER A 28 -6.80 10.11 -8.31
CA SER A 28 -6.52 11.50 -8.68
C SER A 28 -6.96 12.53 -7.64
N GLU A 29 -7.95 12.20 -6.81
CA GLU A 29 -8.60 13.14 -5.88
C GLU A 29 -8.34 12.83 -4.41
N GLN A 30 -8.08 11.56 -4.07
CA GLN A 30 -7.95 11.13 -2.69
C GLN A 30 -6.94 10.01 -2.51
N LEU A 31 -6.33 9.99 -1.33
CA LEU A 31 -5.51 8.90 -0.83
C LEU A 31 -6.27 8.21 0.31
N THR A 32 -6.49 6.90 0.21
CA THR A 32 -7.22 6.13 1.20
C THR A 32 -6.34 5.01 1.75
N ILE A 33 -6.26 4.93 3.08
CA ILE A 33 -5.43 3.96 3.81
C ILE A 33 -6.34 2.88 4.37
N HIS A 34 -6.06 1.63 4.01
CA HIS A 34 -6.78 0.44 4.45
C HIS A 34 -5.83 -0.52 5.16
N LYS A 35 -6.34 -1.27 6.14
CA LYS A 35 -5.66 -2.48 6.60
C LYS A 35 -5.64 -3.48 5.46
N TRP A 36 -4.59 -4.30 5.39
CA TRP A 36 -4.51 -5.32 4.35
C TRP A 36 -5.70 -6.27 4.41
N THR A 37 -6.40 -6.37 3.29
CA THR A 37 -7.43 -7.37 3.01
C THR A 37 -7.26 -7.80 1.56
N LYS A 38 -7.70 -9.02 1.23
CA LYS A 38 -7.61 -9.51 -0.14
C LYS A 38 -8.33 -8.60 -1.14
N ASP A 39 -9.47 -8.05 -0.74
CA ASP A 39 -10.25 -7.09 -1.55
C ASP A 39 -9.50 -5.77 -1.77
N ALA A 40 -8.96 -5.17 -0.70
CA ALA A 40 -8.21 -3.92 -0.80
C ALA A 40 -6.90 -4.10 -1.59
N ALA A 41 -6.25 -5.26 -1.45
CA ALA A 41 -5.01 -5.60 -2.12
C ALA A 41 -5.18 -5.89 -3.63
N ASP A 42 -6.33 -6.46 -4.01
CA ASP A 42 -6.69 -6.71 -5.41
C ASP A 42 -7.26 -5.46 -6.12
N ALA A 43 -7.60 -4.42 -5.34
CA ALA A 43 -8.13 -3.18 -5.89
C ALA A 43 -7.14 -2.52 -6.85
N ARG A 44 -7.66 -1.94 -7.93
CA ARG A 44 -6.84 -1.19 -8.91
C ARG A 44 -6.18 0.00 -8.23
N GLY A 45 -4.87 0.12 -8.36
CA GLY A 45 -4.09 1.19 -7.74
C GLY A 45 -3.67 0.91 -6.29
N ALA A 46 -3.97 -0.29 -5.76
CA ALA A 46 -3.55 -0.72 -4.43
C ALA A 46 -2.02 -0.83 -4.35
N ARG A 47 -1.43 -0.09 -3.40
CA ARG A 47 -0.01 -0.16 -3.07
C ARG A 47 0.16 -0.79 -1.70
N HIS A 48 1.10 -1.71 -1.61
CA HIS A 48 1.28 -2.56 -0.44
C HIS A 48 2.47 -2.07 0.39
N TYR A 49 2.32 -2.01 1.71
CA TYR A 49 3.34 -1.55 2.64
C TYR A 49 3.43 -2.50 3.82
N CYS A 50 4.62 -3.05 4.07
CA CYS A 50 4.82 -4.05 5.12
C CYS A 50 4.70 -3.52 6.55
N GLY A 51 4.70 -2.20 6.73
CA GLY A 51 4.50 -1.57 8.03
C GLY A 51 4.05 -0.12 7.90
N GLU A 52 3.64 0.42 9.04
CA GLU A 52 3.15 1.80 9.16
C GLU A 52 4.20 2.83 8.76
N ALA A 53 5.47 2.61 9.13
CA ALA A 53 6.57 3.51 8.76
C ALA A 53 6.72 3.65 7.23
N HIS A 54 6.61 2.54 6.48
CA HIS A 54 6.70 2.57 5.02
C HIS A 54 5.46 3.22 4.38
N ALA A 55 4.27 2.94 4.93
CA ALA A 55 3.04 3.60 4.51
C ALA A 55 3.12 5.12 4.73
N GLN A 56 3.62 5.56 5.89
CA GLN A 56 3.76 6.97 6.26
C GLN A 56 4.69 7.71 5.30
N VAL A 57 5.83 7.12 4.90
CA VAL A 57 6.73 7.72 3.90
C VAL A 57 6.01 8.02 2.60
N TYR A 58 5.16 7.10 2.13
CA TYR A 58 4.37 7.33 0.91
C TYR A 58 3.34 8.44 1.09
N VAL A 59 2.59 8.44 2.20
CA VAL A 59 1.59 9.47 2.51
C VAL A 59 2.24 10.86 2.57
N SER A 60 3.37 11.01 3.26
CA SER A 60 4.10 12.27 3.33
C SER A 60 4.52 12.77 1.94
N ARG A 61 5.06 11.89 1.09
CA ARG A 61 5.44 12.26 -0.28
C ARG A 61 4.24 12.68 -1.13
N TRP A 62 3.10 12.02 -0.96
CA TRP A 62 1.88 12.40 -1.66
C TRP A 62 1.38 13.78 -1.21
N LEU A 63 1.38 14.07 0.09
CA LEU A 63 1.00 15.38 0.63
C LEU A 63 1.93 16.50 0.15
N GLU A 64 3.24 16.26 0.13
CA GLU A 64 4.23 17.20 -0.41
C GLU A 64 3.96 17.50 -1.90
N ALA A 65 3.69 16.47 -2.70
CA ALA A 65 3.35 16.63 -4.11
C ALA A 65 2.01 17.35 -4.35
N ALA A 66 1.03 17.17 -3.45
CA ALA A 66 -0.25 17.86 -3.53
C ALA A 66 -0.18 19.34 -3.15
N CYS A 67 0.86 19.75 -2.41
CA CYS A 67 1.09 21.14 -1.98
C CYS A 67 1.99 21.94 -2.94
N SER A 68 2.53 21.28 -3.98
CA SER A 68 3.48 21.85 -4.96
C SER A 68 2.82 22.38 -6.23
#